data_AF-A0A9N8F3Q7-F1
#
_entry.id   AF-A0A9N8F3Q7-F1
#
_cell.length_a   1.000
_cell.length_b   1.000
_cell.length_c   1.000
_cell.angle_alpha   90.00
_cell.angle_beta   90.00
_cell.angle_gamma   90.00
#
_symmetry.space_group_name_H-M   'P 1'
#
loop_
_entity.id
_entity.type
_entity.pdbx_description
1 polymer ?
#
loop_
_entity_poly.entity_id
_entity_poly.type
_entity_poly.pdbx_seq_one_letter_code
_entity_poly.pdbx_strand_id
1 'polypeptide(L)'
;MGISKELCWDEVNSEISLYWQVVLGSLLLTTLNAGLYGFFFRRAFEGAPGLAAQFFCVTGSIKVVLGLLVALLFSPSCPDNCALEICQAAHLPSPAYGLICSVIGALWLVKGYKFHQKAQTIENGESEGGKDTVFEQISTVEVV
;
A
#
# COMPACT_ATOMS: atom_id res chain seq x y z
N MET A 1 -35.91 6.88 26.19
CA MET A 1 -34.94 6.54 27.26
C MET A 1 -33.59 7.06 26.79
N GLY A 2 -33.14 8.19 27.33
CA GLY A 2 -31.82 8.73 26.97
C GLY A 2 -30.74 7.90 27.66
N ILE A 3 -29.69 7.55 26.92
CA ILE A 3 -28.48 6.93 27.47
C ILE A 3 -27.83 7.95 28.42
N SER A 4 -27.23 7.49 29.52
CA SER A 4 -26.49 8.37 30.44
C SER A 4 -25.36 9.08 29.69
N LYS A 5 -25.14 10.38 29.97
CA LYS A 5 -24.11 11.18 29.30
C LYS A 5 -22.71 10.54 29.41
N GLU A 6 -22.41 9.89 30.54
CA GLU A 6 -21.15 9.18 30.76
C GLU A 6 -20.98 7.99 29.80
N LEU A 7 -22.05 7.20 29.60
CA LEU A 7 -22.01 6.03 28.74
C LEU A 7 -21.79 6.43 27.26
N CYS A 8 -22.38 7.56 26.83
CA CYS A 8 -22.12 8.15 25.52
C CYS A 8 -20.67 8.61 25.35
N TRP A 9 -20.12 9.24 26.38
CA TRP A 9 -18.75 9.74 26.36
C TRP A 9 -17.74 8.60 26.25
N ASP A 10 -17.97 7.50 26.97
CA ASP A 10 -17.12 6.31 26.94
C ASP A 10 -17.16 5.61 25.58
N GLU A 11 -18.35 5.46 24.98
CA GLU A 11 -18.51 4.86 23.65
C GLU A 11 -17.74 5.66 22.58
N VAL A 12 -17.97 6.98 22.53
CA VAL A 12 -17.32 7.87 21.56
C VAL A 12 -15.80 7.88 21.76
N ASN A 13 -15.30 7.93 23.00
CA ASN A 13 -13.86 7.87 23.26
C ASN A 13 -13.24 6.53 22.89
N SER A 14 -13.97 5.42 23.06
CA SER A 14 -13.52 4.09 22.65
C SER A 14 -13.34 4.04 21.13
N GLU A 15 -14.31 4.53 20.35
CA GLU A 15 -14.20 4.61 18.88
C GLU A 15 -13.04 5.50 18.43
N ILE A 16 -12.89 6.68 19.06
CA ILE A 16 -11.78 7.60 18.75
C ILE A 16 -10.42 6.95 19.08
N SER A 17 -10.32 6.24 20.21
CA SER A 17 -9.09 5.55 20.61
C SER A 17 -8.73 4.44 19.63
N LEU A 18 -9.70 3.62 19.21
CA LEU A 18 -9.51 2.60 18.19
C LEU A 18 -9.06 3.21 16.86
N TYR A 19 -9.70 4.30 16.42
CA TYR A 19 -9.27 5.04 15.24
C TYR A 19 -7.80 5.45 15.35
N TRP A 20 -7.39 6.10 16.44
CA TRP A 20 -6.00 6.53 16.63
C TRP A 20 -5.00 5.37 16.68
N GLN A 21 -5.37 4.23 17.27
CA GLN A 21 -4.52 3.04 17.27
C GLN A 21 -4.29 2.51 15.85
N VAL A 22 -5.35 2.44 15.04
CA VAL A 22 -5.24 2.01 13.64
C VAL A 22 -4.42 3.03 12.83
N VAL A 23 -4.63 4.32 13.05
CA VAL A 23 -3.86 5.42 12.43
C VAL A 23 -2.38 5.30 12.76
N LEU A 24 -2.03 5.14 14.04
CA LEU A 24 -0.65 4.99 14.52
C LEU A 24 0.00 3.71 13.96
N GLY A 25 -0.70 2.58 13.99
CA GLY A 25 -0.21 1.33 13.39
C GLY A 25 0.03 1.48 11.88
N SER A 26 -0.86 2.19 11.19
CA SER A 26 -0.73 2.54 9.78
C SER A 26 0.49 3.42 9.51
N LEU A 27 0.74 4.44 10.33
CA LEU A 27 1.93 5.30 10.23
C LEU A 27 3.22 4.50 10.44
N LEU A 28 3.25 3.66 11.47
CA LEU A 28 4.40 2.79 11.77
C LEU A 28 4.70 1.85 10.61
N LEU A 29 3.68 1.24 10.01
CA LEU A 29 3.88 0.41 8.81
C LEU A 29 4.46 1.23 7.64
N THR A 30 4.02 2.47 7.47
CA THR A 30 4.57 3.36 6.43
C THR A 30 6.03 3.67 6.66
N THR A 31 6.37 4.11 7.87
CA THR A 31 7.73 4.52 8.22
C THR A 31 8.69 3.34 8.19
N LEU A 32 8.27 2.17 8.66
CA LEU A 32 9.06 0.94 8.58
C LEU A 32 9.30 0.53 7.13
N ASN A 33 8.28 0.49 6.27
CA ASN A 33 8.46 0.12 4.87
C ASN A 33 9.33 1.13 4.11
N ALA A 34 9.13 2.42 4.34
CA ALA A 34 9.96 3.47 3.74
C ALA A 34 11.41 3.40 4.25
N GLY A 35 11.62 3.14 5.53
CA GLY A 35 12.93 2.96 6.14
C GLY A 35 13.66 1.72 5.64
N LEU A 36 12.97 0.57 5.59
CA LEU A 36 13.49 -0.68 5.04
C LEU A 36 13.92 -0.51 3.59
N TYR A 37 13.07 0.13 2.77
CA TYR A 37 13.42 0.44 1.38
C TYR A 37 14.62 1.39 1.28
N GLY A 38 14.60 2.51 2.01
CA GLY A 38 15.60 3.57 1.89
C GLY A 38 16.99 3.18 2.39
N PHE A 39 17.05 2.51 3.55
CA PHE A 39 18.31 2.19 4.23
C PHE A 39 18.86 0.81 3.87
N PHE A 40 18.02 -0.21 3.79
CA PHE A 40 18.49 -1.61 3.74
C PHE A 40 18.39 -2.21 2.33
N PHE A 41 17.28 -1.98 1.64
CA PHE A 41 16.97 -2.73 0.41
C PHE A 41 17.14 -1.96 -0.90
N ARG A 42 17.49 -0.66 -0.86
CA ARG A 42 17.62 0.14 -2.09
C ARG A 42 18.54 -0.51 -3.13
N ARG A 43 19.75 -0.88 -2.73
CA ARG A 43 20.73 -1.55 -3.63
C ARG A 43 20.29 -2.95 -4.04
N ALA A 44 19.70 -3.71 -3.12
CA ALA A 44 19.20 -5.06 -3.42
C ALA A 44 18.06 -5.04 -4.44
N PHE A 45 17.14 -4.07 -4.33
CA PHE A 45 16.01 -3.90 -5.24
C PHE A 45 16.41 -3.31 -6.60
N GLU A 46 17.50 -2.56 -6.68
CA GLU A 46 18.08 -2.15 -7.96
C GLU A 46 18.62 -3.36 -8.75
N GLY A 47 19.18 -4.37 -8.06
CA GLY A 47 19.67 -5.62 -8.65
C GLY A 47 18.59 -6.70 -8.86
N ALA A 48 17.46 -6.63 -8.15
CA ALA A 48 16.36 -7.60 -8.24
C ALA A 48 15.00 -6.88 -8.39
N PRO A 49 14.68 -6.33 -9.58
CA PRO A 49 13.47 -5.53 -9.78
C PRO A 49 12.17 -6.33 -9.60
N GLY A 50 12.18 -7.65 -9.85
CA GLY A 50 11.02 -8.51 -9.62
C GLY A 50 10.63 -8.58 -8.13
N LEU A 51 11.61 -8.71 -7.24
CA LEU A 51 11.39 -8.72 -5.78
C LEU A 51 10.88 -7.35 -5.31
N ALA A 52 11.44 -6.27 -5.85
CA ALA A 52 11.00 -4.91 -5.55
C ALA A 52 9.53 -4.69 -5.98
N ALA A 53 9.15 -5.20 -7.16
CA ALA A 53 7.78 -5.12 -7.67
C ALA A 53 6.80 -5.82 -6.72
N GLN A 54 7.09 -7.07 -6.33
CA GLN A 54 6.26 -7.82 -5.38
C GLN A 54 6.14 -7.09 -4.04
N PHE A 55 7.25 -6.60 -3.50
CA PHE A 55 7.26 -5.87 -2.23
C PHE A 55 6.34 -4.63 -2.28
N PHE A 56 6.50 -3.76 -3.29
CA PHE A 56 5.68 -2.54 -3.42
C PHE A 56 4.22 -2.85 -3.75
N CYS A 57 3.93 -3.89 -4.53
CA CYS A 57 2.57 -4.30 -4.83
C CYS A 57 1.85 -4.83 -3.57
N VAL A 58 2.50 -5.71 -2.79
CA VAL A 58 1.92 -6.27 -1.56
C VAL A 58 1.70 -5.18 -0.52
N THR A 59 2.75 -4.41 -0.21
CA THR A 59 2.67 -3.33 0.79
C THR A 59 1.72 -2.22 0.37
N GLY A 60 1.70 -1.85 -0.92
CA GLY A 60 0.75 -0.90 -1.48
C GLY A 60 -0.70 -1.37 -1.37
N SER A 61 -0.97 -2.64 -1.69
CA SER A 61 -2.32 -3.22 -1.59
C SER A 61 -2.83 -3.22 -0.15
N ILE A 62 -2.00 -3.69 0.79
CA ILE A 62 -2.32 -3.66 2.23
C ILE A 62 -2.64 -2.24 2.67
N LYS A 63 -1.85 -1.25 2.23
CA LYS A 63 -2.04 0.15 2.60
C LYS A 63 -3.32 0.76 2.04
N VAL A 64 -3.68 0.44 0.79
CA VAL A 64 -4.94 0.88 0.18
C VAL A 64 -6.13 0.30 0.94
N VAL A 65 -6.13 -1.00 1.21
CA VAL A 65 -7.19 -1.67 1.97
C VAL A 65 -7.31 -1.04 3.36
N LEU A 66 -6.19 -0.84 4.05
CA LEU A 66 -6.20 -0.24 5.38
C LEU A 66 -6.68 1.22 5.37
N GLY A 67 -6.32 2.01 4.35
CA GLY A 67 -6.84 3.36 4.15
C GLY A 67 -8.36 3.39 3.91
N LEU A 68 -8.88 2.46 3.13
CA LEU A 68 -10.33 2.30 2.90
C LEU A 68 -11.05 1.87 4.17
N LEU A 69 -10.51 0.92 4.93
CA LEU A 69 -11.08 0.51 6.22
C LEU A 69 -11.15 1.69 7.19
N VAL A 70 -10.08 2.51 7.26
CA VAL A 70 -10.06 3.70 8.12
C VAL A 70 -11.10 4.73 7.69
N ALA A 71 -11.26 4.94 6.37
CA ALA A 71 -12.23 5.91 5.84
C ALA A 71 -13.69 5.44 5.99
N LEU A 72 -13.96 4.13 5.86
CA LEU A 72 -15.32 3.59 5.76
C LEU A 72 -15.83 2.98 7.07
N LEU A 73 -14.98 2.29 7.83
CA LEU A 73 -15.39 1.51 9.00
C LEU A 73 -14.97 2.13 10.32
N PHE A 74 -13.79 2.77 10.35
CA PHE A 74 -13.26 3.35 11.59
C PHE A 74 -13.46 4.85 11.70
N SER A 75 -14.10 5.51 10.72
CA SER A 75 -14.43 6.94 10.83
C SER A 75 -15.44 7.10 11.96
N PRO A 76 -15.05 7.68 13.10
CA PRO A 76 -15.94 7.74 14.25
C PRO A 76 -17.11 8.66 13.91
N SER A 77 -18.31 8.18 14.19
CA SER A 77 -19.55 8.89 13.94
C SER A 77 -20.28 9.11 15.26
N CYS A 78 -20.99 10.23 15.40
CA CYS A 78 -21.79 10.47 16.58
C CYS A 78 -22.92 9.41 16.66
N PRO A 79 -23.04 8.63 17.75
CA PRO A 79 -24.12 7.68 17.89
C PRO A 79 -25.47 8.40 17.92
N ASP A 80 -26.50 7.84 17.26
CA ASP A 80 -27.84 8.45 17.14
C ASP A 80 -28.50 8.74 18.50
N ASN A 81 -28.08 8.00 19.54
CA ASN A 81 -28.62 8.10 20.89
C ASN A 81 -27.84 9.07 21.79
N CYS A 82 -26.80 9.74 21.28
CA CYS A 82 -25.99 10.71 22.01
C CYS A 82 -26.42 12.15 21.70
N ALA A 83 -26.28 13.02 22.71
CA ALA A 83 -26.51 14.45 22.53
C ALA A 83 -25.41 15.06 21.64
N LEU A 84 -25.81 15.92 20.70
CA LEU A 84 -24.91 16.58 19.76
C LEU A 84 -23.77 17.35 20.47
N GLU A 85 -24.03 17.92 21.64
CA GLU A 85 -23.05 18.65 22.47
C GLU A 85 -21.85 17.77 22.86
N ILE A 86 -22.10 16.48 23.16
CA ILE A 86 -21.06 15.51 23.53
C ILE A 86 -20.16 15.24 22.33
N CYS A 87 -20.76 15.00 21.16
CA CYS A 87 -20.02 14.71 19.94
C CYS A 87 -19.23 15.92 19.41
N GLN A 88 -19.73 17.14 19.63
CA GLN A 88 -18.97 18.36 19.33
C GLN A 88 -17.78 18.55 20.28
N ALA A 89 -17.96 18.25 21.57
CA ALA A 89 -16.87 18.31 22.56
C ALA A 89 -15.80 17.24 22.35
N ALA A 90 -16.16 16.09 21.79
CA ALA A 90 -15.24 14.97 21.55
C ALA A 90 -14.27 15.18 20.38
N HIS A 91 -14.43 16.25 19.58
CA HIS A 91 -13.56 16.57 18.43
C HIS A 91 -13.30 15.37 17.50
N LEU A 92 -14.38 14.83 16.93
CA LEU A 92 -14.32 13.66 16.04
C LEU A 92 -13.27 13.85 14.92
N PRO A 93 -12.29 12.94 14.79
CA PRO A 93 -11.25 13.05 13.78
C PRO A 93 -11.83 12.94 12.36
N SER A 94 -11.25 13.70 11.43
CA SER A 94 -11.70 13.73 10.03
C SER A 94 -11.34 12.43 9.29
N PRO A 95 -12.23 11.90 8.41
CA PRO A 95 -11.95 10.74 7.57
C PRO A 95 -10.87 11.01 6.51
N ALA A 96 -10.43 12.27 6.35
CA ALA A 96 -9.40 12.65 5.39
C ALA A 96 -8.10 11.84 5.51
N TYR A 97 -7.76 11.36 6.72
CA TYR A 97 -6.58 10.53 6.90
C TYR A 97 -6.66 9.18 6.17
N GLY A 98 -7.85 8.55 6.13
CA GLY A 98 -8.07 7.31 5.38
C GLY A 98 -7.81 7.51 3.90
N LEU A 99 -8.28 8.63 3.33
CA LEU A 99 -8.02 9.00 1.93
C LEU A 99 -6.53 9.22 1.66
N ILE A 100 -5.82 9.93 2.55
CA ILE A 100 -4.36 10.14 2.43
C ILE A 100 -3.62 8.78 2.43
N CYS A 101 -4.02 7.85 3.31
CA CYS A 101 -3.45 6.51 3.33
C CYS A 101 -3.68 5.75 2.01
N SER A 102 -4.87 5.83 1.44
CA SER A 102 -5.18 5.21 0.15
C SER A 102 -4.34 5.80 -0.98
N VAL A 103 -4.13 7.11 -1.01
CA VAL A 103 -3.24 7.77 -1.99
C VAL A 103 -1.80 7.29 -1.85
N ILE A 104 -1.27 7.20 -0.62
CA ILE A 104 0.09 6.68 -0.39
C ILE A 104 0.20 5.23 -0.88
N GLY A 105 -0.79 4.39 -0.57
CA GLY A 105 -0.83 3.02 -1.05
C GLY A 105 -0.85 2.93 -2.58
N ALA A 106 -1.65 3.76 -3.25
CA ALA A 106 -1.71 3.83 -4.71
C ALA A 106 -0.36 4.26 -5.32
N LEU A 107 0.34 5.24 -4.71
CA LEU A 107 1.68 5.64 -5.16
C LEU A 107 2.69 4.49 -5.07
N TRP A 108 2.58 3.65 -4.04
CA TRP A 108 3.42 2.44 -3.93
C TRP A 108 3.06 1.40 -4.98
N LEU A 109 1.78 1.18 -5.28
CA LEU A 109 1.35 0.30 -6.37
C LEU A 109 1.90 0.76 -7.72
N VAL A 110 1.81 2.07 -8.02
CA VAL A 110 2.38 2.65 -9.25
C VAL A 110 3.89 2.41 -9.30
N LYS A 111 4.58 2.56 -8.17
CA LYS A 111 6.02 2.28 -8.07
C LYS A 111 6.32 0.79 -8.30
N GLY A 112 5.52 -0.11 -7.71
CA GLY A 112 5.62 -1.56 -7.92
C GLY A 112 5.41 -1.95 -9.38
N TYR A 113 4.44 -1.33 -10.04
CA TYR A 113 4.18 -1.55 -11.47
C TYR A 113 5.36 -1.12 -12.35
N LYS A 114 6.02 0.00 -12.04
CA LYS A 114 7.24 0.41 -12.74
C LYS A 114 8.38 -0.60 -12.58
N PHE A 115 8.55 -1.16 -11.38
CA PHE A 115 9.51 -2.24 -11.16
C PHE A 115 9.13 -3.53 -11.89
N HIS A 116 7.84 -3.84 -11.97
CA HIS A 116 7.34 -4.99 -12.72
C HIS A 116 7.63 -4.87 -14.22
N GLN A 117 7.34 -3.71 -14.81
CA GLN A 117 7.71 -3.42 -16.21
C GLN A 117 9.23 -3.56 -16.41
N LYS A 118 10.04 -3.01 -15.51
CA LYS A 118 11.50 -3.12 -15.58
C LYS A 118 11.97 -4.58 -15.53
N ALA A 119 11.36 -5.41 -14.69
CA ALA A 119 11.68 -6.83 -14.62
C ALA A 119 11.34 -7.56 -15.93
N GLN A 120 10.17 -7.30 -16.52
CA GLN A 120 9.77 -7.88 -17.80
C GLN A 120 10.69 -7.45 -18.96
N THR A 121 11.15 -6.20 -18.97
CA THR A 121 12.10 -5.74 -20.02
C THR A 121 13.44 -6.46 -19.93
N ILE A 122 13.93 -6.77 -18.73
CA ILE A 122 15.19 -7.52 -18.56
C ILE A 122 15.01 -8.96 -19.02
N GLU A 123 13.91 -9.61 -18.61
CA GLU A 123 13.60 -10.99 -18.99
C GLU A 123 13.39 -11.16 -20.50
N ASN A 124 12.69 -10.22 -21.15
CA ASN A 124 12.46 -10.26 -22.59
C ASN A 124 13.69 -9.82 -23.39
N GLY A 125 14.48 -8.86 -22.90
CA GLY A 125 15.73 -8.41 -23.52
C GLY A 125 16.84 -9.46 -23.49
N GLU A 126 16.87 -10.31 -22.45
CA GLU A 126 17.74 -11.51 -22.43
C GLU A 126 17.20 -12.62 -23.37
N SER A 127 15.89 -12.66 -23.62
CA SER A 127 15.28 -13.66 -24.53
C SER A 127 15.54 -13.39 -26.02
N GLU A 128 15.67 -12.13 -26.43
CA GLU A 128 16.00 -11.76 -27.83
C GLU A 128 17.50 -11.88 -28.15
N GLY A 129 18.39 -11.90 -27.15
CA GLY A 129 19.83 -12.05 -27.35
C GLY A 129 20.34 -13.49 -27.58
N GLY A 130 19.46 -14.49 -27.53
CA GLY A 130 19.83 -15.91 -27.49
C GLY A 130 19.27 -16.80 -28.60
N LYS A 131 18.58 -16.27 -29.61
CA LYS A 131 17.90 -17.11 -30.63
C LYS A 131 18.25 -16.84 -32.09
N ASP A 132 19.24 -15.99 -32.38
CA ASP A 132 19.58 -15.63 -33.77
C ASP A 132 20.93 -16.17 -34.30
N THR A 133 21.57 -17.15 -33.64
CA THR A 133 22.91 -17.65 -34.10
C THR A 133 23.05 -19.16 -34.32
N VAL A 134 21.99 -19.97 -34.29
CA VAL A 134 22.13 -21.44 -34.34
C VAL A 134 21.57 -22.12 -35.61
N PHE A 135 20.92 -21.40 -36.53
CA PHE A 135 20.40 -22.02 -37.77
C PHE A 135 20.68 -21.20 -39.04
N GLU A 136 21.96 -21.14 -39.46
CA GLU A 136 22.29 -21.12 -40.90
C GLU A 136 23.77 -21.48 -41.14
N GLN A 137 24.14 -22.72 -40.77
CA GLN A 137 25.38 -23.32 -41.26
C GLN A 137 25.10 -24.77 -41.65
N ILE A 138 24.41 -24.97 -42.78
CA ILE A 138 24.37 -26.26 -43.48
C ILE A 138 24.68 -26.02 -44.96
N SER A 139 25.97 -26.20 -45.28
CA SER A 139 26.52 -26.87 -46.47
C SER A 139 25.67 -26.91 -47.74
N THR A 140 26.10 -26.16 -48.75
CA THR A 140 26.13 -26.64 -50.13
C THR A 140 27.49 -26.34 -50.74
N VAL A 141 28.44 -27.25 -50.49
CA VAL A 141 29.52 -27.52 -51.45
C VAL A 141 28.86 -28.25 -52.61
N GLU A 142 28.57 -27.57 -53.71
CA GLU A 142 28.32 -28.23 -54.98
C GLU A 142 29.65 -28.45 -55.69
N VAL A 143 30.02 -29.72 -55.75
CA VAL A 143 30.98 -30.30 -56.68
C VAL A 143 30.27 -30.44 -58.02
N VAL A 144 30.74 -29.76 -59.07
CA VAL A 144 31.07 -30.25 -60.44
C VAL A 144 31.75 -29.11 -61.20
#